data_AF-A0A955AA21-F1
#
_entry.id   AF-A0A955AA21-F1
#
_cell.length_a   1.000
_cell.length_b   1.000
_cell.length_c   1.000
_cell.angle_alpha   90.00
_cell.angle_beta   90.00
_cell.angle_gamma   90.00
#
_symmetry.space_group_name_H-M   'P 1'
#
loop_
_entity.id
_entity.type
_entity.pdbx_description
1 polymer ?
#
loop_
_entity_poly.entity_id
_entity_poly.type
_entity_poly.pdbx_seq_one_letter_code
_entity_poly.pdbx_strand_id
1 'polypeptide(L)'
;YLDYMFQTPTTRVWKQLFEAGKLDAAQSFFWETKPAEELYDLETDPYQIKNLAGTTGQQATLERLREATQQWMIHIKDLGLLPEGHMLELAGEDAPYTMGHDTERYPIEKIYSVADLATRPTKGDLNELAKHQVDSSQAVRYWVACGLLLRAQENQERDQAVKMAGGMTVDPSPYVRCMACETVARYGRSMDRKLAIDSLLNMSDPRITNTFVTVAALNSLDWCDPTAAEIGSSLQGLPANVPTLSKRYDTLIPKLLKRIESRAQ
;
A
#
# COMPACT_ATOMS: atom_id res chain seq x y z
N TYR A 1 8.83 -1.31 -2.23
CA TYR A 1 10.17 -1.19 -2.86
C TYR A 1 10.03 -1.05 -4.36
N LEU A 2 10.63 0.00 -4.94
CA LEU A 2 10.57 0.32 -6.37
C LEU A 2 12.00 0.46 -6.93
N ASP A 3 12.62 -0.65 -7.34
CA ASP A 3 14.01 -0.63 -7.82
C ASP A 3 14.20 0.14 -9.13
N TYR A 4 13.24 0.03 -10.05
CA TYR A 4 13.39 0.53 -11.42
C TYR A 4 13.73 2.02 -11.47
N MET A 5 13.05 2.82 -10.64
CA MET A 5 13.30 4.27 -10.55
C MET A 5 14.75 4.60 -10.13
N PHE A 6 15.37 3.74 -9.30
CA PHE A 6 16.75 3.92 -8.83
C PHE A 6 17.81 3.40 -9.83
N GLN A 7 17.41 2.79 -10.94
CA GLN A 7 18.34 2.49 -12.03
C GLN A 7 18.83 3.80 -12.69
N THR A 8 17.98 4.84 -12.70
CA THR A 8 18.35 6.19 -13.13
C THR A 8 19.39 6.81 -12.17
N PRO A 9 20.61 7.14 -12.63
CA PRO A 9 21.66 7.67 -11.76
C PRO A 9 21.29 8.97 -11.04
N THR A 10 20.55 9.86 -11.71
CA THR A 10 20.12 11.13 -11.13
C THR A 10 19.14 10.94 -9.97
N THR A 11 18.24 9.96 -10.05
CA THR A 11 17.32 9.66 -8.94
C THR A 11 18.03 9.14 -7.70
N ARG A 12 19.12 8.37 -7.86
CA ARG A 12 19.98 7.96 -6.74
C ARG A 12 20.62 9.16 -6.04
N VAL A 13 21.19 10.08 -6.82
CA VAL A 13 21.79 11.31 -6.27
C VAL A 13 20.71 12.18 -5.60
N TRP A 14 19.54 12.31 -6.21
CA TRP A 14 18.42 13.06 -5.65
C TRP A 14 17.98 12.50 -4.28
N LYS A 15 17.84 11.17 -4.16
CA LYS A 15 17.51 10.52 -2.89
C LYS A 15 18.60 10.73 -1.83
N GLN A 16 19.87 10.61 -2.20
CA GLN A 16 21.00 10.86 -1.28
C GLN A 16 21.02 12.30 -0.77
N LEU A 17 20.73 13.29 -1.63
CA LEU A 17 20.63 14.68 -1.22
C LEU A 17 19.43 14.94 -0.30
N PHE A 18 18.30 14.27 -0.56
CA PHE A 18 17.13 14.32 0.32
C PHE A 18 17.46 13.78 1.71
N GLU A 19 18.03 12.58 1.78
CA GLU A 19 18.43 11.93 3.04
C GLU A 19 19.50 12.74 3.81
N ALA A 20 20.35 13.48 3.08
CA ALA A 20 21.34 14.38 3.67
C ALA A 20 20.79 15.77 4.07
N GLY A 21 19.49 16.04 3.86
CA GLY A 21 18.87 17.33 4.16
C GLY A 21 19.40 18.49 3.31
N LYS A 22 19.88 18.21 2.09
CA LYS A 22 20.53 19.20 1.20
C LYS A 22 19.61 19.77 0.12
N LEU A 23 18.36 19.35 0.10
CA LEU A 23 17.36 19.79 -0.88
C LEU A 23 16.51 20.92 -0.30
N ASP A 24 16.00 21.79 -1.17
CA ASP A 24 14.94 22.73 -0.79
C ASP A 24 13.57 22.02 -0.69
N ALA A 25 12.54 22.76 -0.29
CA ALA A 25 11.19 22.21 -0.12
C ALA A 25 10.59 21.66 -1.43
N ALA A 26 10.80 22.35 -2.56
CA ALA A 26 10.26 21.93 -3.85
C ALA A 26 10.91 20.62 -4.34
N GLN A 27 12.21 20.47 -4.09
CA GLN A 27 12.99 19.27 -4.41
C GLN A 27 12.74 18.13 -3.43
N SER A 28 12.39 18.42 -2.18
CA SER A 28 12.15 17.42 -1.13
C SER A 28 10.77 16.78 -1.25
N PHE A 29 9.79 17.55 -1.72
CA PHE A 29 8.38 17.15 -1.77
C PHE A 29 8.10 15.79 -2.40
N PHE A 30 8.87 15.40 -3.44
CA PHE A 30 8.73 14.08 -4.08
C PHE A 30 8.97 12.89 -3.13
N TRP A 31 9.81 13.07 -2.11
CA TRP A 31 10.22 12.03 -1.18
C TRP A 31 9.44 12.04 0.14
N GLU A 32 8.59 13.04 0.34
CA GLU A 32 7.74 13.18 1.52
C GLU A 32 6.43 12.38 1.38
N THR A 33 5.69 12.26 2.48
CA THR A 33 4.36 11.66 2.46
C THR A 33 3.46 12.47 1.55
N LYS A 34 2.89 11.82 0.54
CA LYS A 34 1.95 12.46 -0.38
C LYS A 34 0.64 12.79 0.31
N PRO A 35 0.07 14.00 0.08
CA PRO A 35 -1.28 14.31 0.53
C PRO A 35 -2.29 13.44 -0.23
N ALA A 36 -3.50 13.34 0.32
CA ALA A 36 -4.55 12.54 -0.31
C ALA A 36 -4.96 13.07 -1.70
N GLU A 37 -4.84 14.39 -1.90
CA GLU A 37 -5.16 15.04 -3.16
C GLU A 37 -4.14 16.15 -3.48
N GLU A 38 -3.83 16.27 -4.77
CA GLU A 38 -2.97 17.30 -5.33
C GLU A 38 -3.71 18.00 -6.48
N LEU A 39 -3.81 19.33 -6.42
CA LEU A 39 -4.45 20.15 -7.46
C LEU A 39 -3.48 21.26 -7.89
N TYR A 40 -3.21 21.38 -9.18
CA TYR A 40 -2.25 22.36 -9.71
C TYR A 40 -2.88 23.22 -10.80
N ASP A 41 -2.49 24.49 -10.82
CA ASP A 41 -2.74 25.39 -11.93
C ASP A 41 -1.54 25.35 -12.87
N LEU A 42 -1.68 24.71 -14.03
CA LEU A 42 -0.57 24.50 -14.97
C LEU A 42 -0.16 25.77 -15.72
N GLU A 43 -0.99 26.82 -15.74
CA GLU A 43 -0.64 28.09 -16.38
C GLU A 43 0.30 28.90 -15.48
N THR A 44 -0.02 28.96 -14.18
CA THR A 44 0.76 29.74 -13.21
C THR A 44 1.83 28.93 -12.45
N ASP A 45 1.70 27.60 -12.44
CA ASP A 45 2.62 26.63 -11.82
C ASP A 45 2.88 25.42 -12.74
N PRO A 46 3.66 25.61 -13.84
CA PRO A 46 3.92 24.54 -14.80
C PRO A 46 4.72 23.37 -14.22
N TYR A 47 5.41 23.57 -13.09
CA TYR A 47 6.20 22.54 -12.42
C TYR A 47 5.44 21.82 -11.30
N GLN A 48 4.16 22.16 -11.07
CA GLN A 48 3.28 21.48 -10.11
C GLN A 48 3.88 21.43 -8.69
N ILE A 49 4.45 22.55 -8.25
CA ILE A 49 5.08 22.68 -6.92
C ILE A 49 4.06 23.13 -5.87
N LYS A 50 3.10 23.97 -6.25
CA LYS A 50 2.12 24.57 -5.34
C LYS A 50 0.80 23.81 -5.38
N ASN A 51 0.65 22.85 -4.47
CA ASN A 51 -0.61 22.13 -4.30
C ASN A 51 -1.73 23.09 -3.81
N LEU A 52 -2.79 23.22 -4.60
CA LEU A 52 -3.97 24.05 -4.35
C LEU A 52 -5.14 23.32 -3.69
N ALA A 53 -5.04 22.00 -3.43
CA ALA A 53 -6.16 21.19 -2.95
C ALA A 53 -6.76 21.70 -1.62
N GLY A 54 -5.92 22.24 -0.73
CA GLY A 54 -6.37 22.85 0.54
C GLY A 54 -6.86 24.31 0.43
N THR A 55 -6.85 24.91 -0.76
CA THR A 55 -7.18 26.34 -0.93
C THR A 55 -8.69 26.54 -1.00
N THR A 56 -9.25 27.40 -0.15
CA THR A 56 -10.71 27.66 -0.07
C THR A 56 -11.33 28.07 -1.41
N GLY A 57 -10.60 28.84 -2.23
CA GLY A 57 -11.09 29.29 -3.54
C GLY A 57 -11.11 28.21 -4.63
N GLN A 58 -10.53 27.03 -4.40
CA GLN A 58 -10.38 25.98 -5.42
C GLN A 58 -11.24 24.74 -5.15
N GLN A 59 -12.08 24.74 -4.11
CA GLN A 59 -12.86 23.57 -3.69
C GLN A 59 -13.82 23.08 -4.79
N ALA A 60 -14.52 23.99 -5.48
CA ALA A 60 -15.41 23.61 -6.58
C ALA A 60 -14.66 22.94 -7.74
N THR A 61 -13.45 23.40 -8.05
CA THR A 61 -12.60 22.79 -9.09
C THR A 61 -12.12 21.41 -8.65
N LEU A 62 -11.68 21.28 -7.39
CA LEU A 62 -11.24 20.03 -6.80
C LEU A 62 -12.36 18.97 -6.81
N GLU A 63 -13.56 19.34 -6.35
CA GLU A 63 -14.74 18.47 -6.33
C GLU A 63 -15.12 18.00 -7.75
N ARG A 64 -15.20 18.93 -8.71
CA ARG A 64 -15.50 18.58 -10.11
C ARG A 64 -14.50 17.60 -10.70
N LEU A 65 -13.20 17.80 -10.46
CA LEU A 65 -12.14 16.92 -10.98
C LEU A 65 -12.11 15.57 -10.26
N ARG A 66 -12.39 15.55 -8.96
CA ARG A 66 -12.53 14.32 -8.18
C ARG A 66 -13.69 13.47 -8.71
N GLU A 67 -14.86 14.07 -8.91
CA GLU A 67 -16.02 13.38 -9.47
C GLU A 67 -15.73 12.83 -10.88
N ALA A 68 -15.09 13.63 -11.74
CA ALA A 68 -14.70 13.18 -13.08
C ALA A 68 -13.73 11.99 -13.02
N THR A 69 -12.75 12.03 -12.10
CA THR A 69 -11.78 10.94 -11.91
C THR A 69 -12.47 9.67 -11.39
N GLN A 70 -13.34 9.80 -10.40
CA GLN A 70 -14.15 8.71 -9.88
C GLN A 70 -14.96 8.05 -10.99
N GLN A 71 -15.73 8.85 -11.75
CA GLN A 71 -16.56 8.36 -12.84
C GLN A 71 -15.71 7.66 -13.91
N TRP A 72 -14.53 8.20 -14.22
CA TRP A 72 -13.61 7.59 -15.18
C TRP A 72 -13.09 6.23 -14.69
N MET A 73 -12.60 6.14 -13.45
CA MET A 73 -12.11 4.88 -12.87
C MET A 73 -13.20 3.79 -12.88
N ILE A 74 -14.43 4.15 -12.51
CA ILE A 74 -15.59 3.23 -12.53
C ILE A 74 -15.94 2.82 -13.97
N HIS A 75 -15.88 3.77 -14.91
CA HIS A 75 -16.21 3.53 -16.32
C HIS A 75 -15.22 2.55 -16.97
N ILE A 76 -13.92 2.74 -16.76
CA ILE A 76 -12.88 1.89 -17.36
C ILE A 76 -12.64 0.58 -16.61
N LYS A 77 -13.35 0.36 -15.50
CA LYS A 77 -13.18 -0.80 -14.61
C LYS A 77 -11.73 -0.91 -14.11
N ASP A 78 -11.25 0.18 -13.51
CA ASP A 78 -9.85 0.33 -13.09
C ASP A 78 -9.41 -0.73 -12.06
N LEU A 79 -8.74 -1.77 -12.55
CA LEU A 79 -8.22 -2.88 -11.75
C LEU A 79 -7.12 -2.47 -10.76
N GLY A 80 -6.62 -1.22 -10.82
CA GLY A 80 -5.65 -0.66 -9.88
C GLY A 80 -6.15 -0.60 -8.44
N LEU A 81 -7.46 -0.77 -8.22
CA LEU A 81 -8.05 -0.91 -6.88
C LEU A 81 -7.84 -2.29 -6.23
N LEU A 82 -7.18 -3.22 -6.93
CA LEU A 82 -6.88 -4.57 -6.45
C LEU A 82 -5.36 -4.76 -6.28
N PRO A 83 -4.90 -5.46 -5.23
CA PRO A 83 -3.55 -6.01 -5.23
C PRO A 83 -3.31 -6.86 -6.48
N GLU A 84 -2.15 -6.71 -7.14
CA GLU A 84 -1.89 -7.34 -8.45
C GLU A 84 -2.13 -8.86 -8.45
N GLY A 85 -1.64 -9.58 -7.44
CA GLY A 85 -1.87 -11.02 -7.36
C GLY A 85 -3.31 -11.39 -7.02
N HIS A 86 -4.06 -10.52 -6.32
CA HIS A 86 -5.51 -10.72 -6.12
C HIS A 86 -6.28 -10.49 -7.42
N MET A 87 -5.90 -9.49 -8.24
CA MET A 87 -6.48 -9.30 -9.58
C MET A 87 -6.27 -10.54 -10.45
N LEU A 88 -5.06 -11.13 -10.45
CA LEU A 88 -4.77 -12.35 -11.22
C LEU A 88 -5.52 -13.57 -10.68
N GLU A 89 -5.60 -13.73 -9.35
CA GLU A 89 -6.42 -14.77 -8.71
C GLU A 89 -7.90 -14.63 -9.09
N LEU A 90 -8.43 -13.41 -9.01
CA LEU A 90 -9.80 -13.11 -9.39
C LEU A 90 -10.04 -13.39 -10.86
N ALA A 91 -9.09 -13.09 -11.76
CA ALA A 91 -9.21 -13.35 -13.18
C ALA A 91 -9.18 -14.84 -13.52
N GLY A 92 -8.35 -15.63 -12.83
CA GLY A 92 -8.18 -17.05 -13.12
C GLY A 92 -7.69 -17.26 -14.56
N GLU A 93 -8.45 -18.01 -15.34
CA GLU A 93 -8.16 -18.27 -16.76
C GLU A 93 -8.63 -17.15 -17.71
N ASP A 94 -9.44 -16.21 -17.21
CA ASP A 94 -9.92 -15.08 -17.99
C ASP A 94 -8.83 -14.01 -18.15
N ALA A 95 -8.99 -13.16 -19.17
CA ALA A 95 -8.23 -11.91 -19.21
C ALA A 95 -8.67 -10.99 -18.05
N PRO A 96 -7.75 -10.24 -17.41
CA PRO A 96 -8.12 -9.26 -16.39
C PRO A 96 -9.19 -8.27 -16.85
N TYR A 97 -9.17 -7.89 -18.13
CA TYR A 97 -10.21 -7.06 -18.74
C TYR A 97 -11.60 -7.70 -18.63
N THR A 98 -11.73 -8.99 -18.95
CA THR A 98 -12.99 -9.72 -18.86
C THR A 98 -13.47 -9.79 -17.41
N MET A 99 -12.58 -10.13 -16.47
CA MET A 99 -12.92 -10.16 -15.03
C MET A 99 -13.36 -8.78 -14.52
N GLY A 100 -12.69 -7.70 -14.93
CA GLY A 100 -13.05 -6.35 -14.52
C GLY A 100 -14.44 -5.90 -14.98
N HIS A 101 -15.00 -6.53 -16.01
CA HIS A 101 -16.35 -6.25 -16.49
C HIS A 101 -17.42 -7.16 -15.86
N ASP A 102 -17.03 -8.09 -14.99
CA ASP A 102 -17.94 -8.90 -14.18
C ASP A 102 -18.18 -8.20 -12.83
N THR A 103 -19.36 -7.61 -12.68
CA THR A 103 -19.71 -6.83 -11.48
C THR A 103 -19.90 -7.68 -10.22
N GLU A 104 -20.10 -8.99 -10.36
CA GLU A 104 -20.20 -9.90 -9.20
C GLU A 104 -18.81 -10.24 -8.66
N ARG A 105 -17.84 -10.52 -9.55
CA ARG A 105 -16.45 -10.78 -9.17
C ARG A 105 -15.70 -9.50 -8.78
N TYR A 106 -16.05 -8.37 -9.40
CA TYR A 106 -15.40 -7.09 -9.20
C TYR A 106 -16.41 -5.95 -9.00
N PRO A 107 -16.97 -5.80 -7.78
CA PRO A 107 -17.92 -4.74 -7.44
C PRO A 107 -17.20 -3.39 -7.25
N ILE A 108 -16.72 -2.80 -8.35
CA ILE A 108 -15.82 -1.63 -8.36
C ILE A 108 -16.39 -0.43 -7.60
N GLU A 109 -17.69 -0.13 -7.69
CA GLU A 109 -18.29 1.03 -7.04
C GLU A 109 -18.16 0.94 -5.51
N LYS A 110 -18.36 -0.27 -4.97
CA LYS A 110 -18.21 -0.55 -3.53
C LYS A 110 -16.74 -0.54 -3.10
N ILE A 111 -15.86 -1.13 -3.91
CA ILE A 111 -14.42 -1.13 -3.64
C ILE A 111 -13.90 0.31 -3.64
N TYR A 112 -14.27 1.10 -4.64
CA TYR A 112 -13.90 2.50 -4.75
C TYR A 112 -14.40 3.31 -3.55
N SER A 113 -15.66 3.15 -3.13
CA SER A 113 -16.18 3.93 -1.99
C SER A 113 -15.40 3.68 -0.70
N VAL A 114 -14.92 2.45 -0.49
CA VAL A 114 -14.10 2.11 0.68
C VAL A 114 -12.65 2.55 0.51
N ALA A 115 -12.11 2.47 -0.72
CA ALA A 115 -10.79 2.99 -1.04
C ALA A 115 -10.71 4.52 -0.82
N ASP A 116 -11.70 5.25 -1.32
CA ASP A 116 -11.83 6.70 -1.17
C ASP A 116 -11.93 7.09 0.31
N LEU A 117 -12.79 6.41 1.05
CA LEU A 117 -12.87 6.55 2.50
C LEU A 117 -11.52 6.25 3.17
N ALA A 118 -10.80 5.21 2.72
CA ALA A 118 -9.49 4.85 3.27
C ALA A 118 -8.43 5.93 3.01
N THR A 119 -8.41 6.54 1.82
CA THR A 119 -7.31 7.43 1.40
C THR A 119 -7.57 8.91 1.63
N ARG A 120 -8.82 9.34 1.85
CA ARG A 120 -9.18 10.74 2.16
C ARG A 120 -9.82 10.87 3.54
N PRO A 121 -9.06 10.70 4.63
CA PRO A 121 -9.62 10.66 5.97
C PRO A 121 -10.17 12.02 6.42
N THR A 122 -11.39 12.00 6.95
CA THR A 122 -12.04 13.04 7.73
C THR A 122 -12.36 12.53 9.15
N LYS A 123 -12.64 13.45 10.07
CA LYS A 123 -12.95 13.10 11.46
C LYS A 123 -14.26 12.31 11.54
N GLY A 124 -14.21 11.05 11.97
CA GLY A 124 -15.37 10.14 12.08
C GLY A 124 -15.35 8.96 11.12
N ASP A 125 -14.45 8.94 10.14
CA ASP A 125 -14.37 7.93 9.09
C ASP A 125 -13.98 6.53 9.58
N LEU A 126 -13.36 6.42 10.77
CA LEU A 126 -12.93 5.13 11.30
C LEU A 126 -14.12 4.20 11.59
N ASN A 127 -15.23 4.76 12.09
CA ASN A 127 -16.46 4.00 12.32
C ASN A 127 -17.13 3.58 11.01
N GLU A 128 -17.03 4.41 9.96
CA GLU A 128 -17.52 4.06 8.63
C GLU A 128 -16.68 2.93 8.02
N LEU A 129 -15.35 2.99 8.14
CA LEU A 129 -14.47 1.88 7.73
C LEU A 129 -14.78 0.58 8.47
N ALA A 130 -15.08 0.67 9.78
CA ALA A 130 -15.39 -0.50 10.60
C ALA A 130 -16.59 -1.31 10.07
N LYS A 131 -17.57 -0.66 9.43
CA LYS A 131 -18.74 -1.33 8.84
C LYS A 131 -18.37 -2.32 7.72
N HIS A 132 -17.19 -2.15 7.13
CA HIS A 132 -16.71 -2.95 6.00
C HIS A 132 -15.66 -4.01 6.42
N GLN A 133 -15.37 -4.14 7.71
CA GLN A 133 -14.28 -4.99 8.21
C GLN A 133 -14.51 -6.49 7.98
N VAL A 134 -15.77 -6.93 7.87
CA VAL A 134 -16.17 -8.33 7.66
C VAL A 134 -16.84 -8.54 6.30
N ASP A 135 -16.58 -7.65 5.34
CA ASP A 135 -17.16 -7.74 4.00
C ASP A 135 -16.77 -9.05 3.30
N SER A 136 -17.67 -9.60 2.47
CA SER A 136 -17.37 -10.81 1.70
C SER A 136 -16.25 -10.58 0.68
N SER A 137 -16.13 -9.36 0.15
CA SER A 137 -15.06 -9.00 -0.78
C SER A 137 -13.74 -8.77 -0.05
N GLN A 138 -12.71 -9.55 -0.38
CA GLN A 138 -11.38 -9.31 0.18
C GLN A 138 -10.77 -7.97 -0.28
N ALA A 139 -11.17 -7.44 -1.44
CA ALA A 139 -10.72 -6.12 -1.89
C ALA A 139 -11.27 -5.01 -0.99
N VAL A 140 -12.52 -5.12 -0.56
CA VAL A 140 -13.12 -4.19 0.40
C VAL A 140 -12.37 -4.24 1.73
N ARG A 141 -12.15 -5.45 2.28
CA ARG A 141 -11.39 -5.62 3.53
C ARG A 141 -9.94 -5.14 3.42
N TYR A 142 -9.34 -5.26 2.24
CA TYR A 142 -7.99 -4.74 1.96
C TYR A 142 -7.96 -3.22 2.11
N TRP A 143 -8.91 -2.50 1.51
CA TRP A 143 -9.00 -1.05 1.67
C TRP A 143 -9.34 -0.63 3.09
N VAL A 144 -10.11 -1.41 3.86
CA VAL A 144 -10.25 -1.20 5.30
C VAL A 144 -8.90 -1.26 5.99
N ALA A 145 -8.10 -2.31 5.76
CA ALA A 145 -6.78 -2.46 6.38
C ALA A 145 -5.80 -1.34 5.96
N CYS A 146 -5.80 -0.92 4.70
CA CYS A 146 -5.07 0.26 4.24
C CYS A 146 -5.51 1.52 4.99
N GLY A 147 -6.82 1.70 5.16
CA GLY A 147 -7.38 2.83 5.89
C GLY A 147 -6.90 2.86 7.34
N LEU A 148 -6.92 1.72 8.03
CA LEU A 148 -6.42 1.59 9.40
C LEU A 148 -4.93 1.94 9.53
N LEU A 149 -4.11 1.48 8.59
CA LEU A 149 -2.68 1.83 8.56
C LEU A 149 -2.48 3.35 8.45
N LEU A 150 -3.20 3.99 7.52
CA LEU A 150 -3.11 5.43 7.30
C LEU A 150 -3.52 6.22 8.55
N ARG A 151 -4.59 5.81 9.25
CA ARG A 151 -5.01 6.47 10.52
C ARG A 151 -3.96 6.33 11.59
N ALA A 152 -3.40 5.13 11.76
CA ALA A 152 -2.35 4.89 12.74
C ALA A 152 -1.10 5.75 12.45
N GLN A 153 -0.71 5.84 11.17
CA GLN A 153 0.41 6.67 10.73
C GLN A 153 0.19 8.15 11.02
N GLU A 154 -0.96 8.70 10.62
CA GLU A 154 -1.32 10.11 10.82
C GLU A 154 -1.74 10.46 12.26
N ASN A 155 -1.66 9.50 13.19
CA ASN A 155 -2.08 9.63 14.58
C ASN A 155 -3.57 10.00 14.77
N GLN A 156 -4.42 9.61 13.82
CA GLN A 156 -5.86 9.84 13.85
C GLN A 156 -6.55 8.62 14.48
N GLU A 157 -7.00 8.73 15.72
CA GLU A 157 -7.63 7.60 16.44
C GLU A 157 -6.73 6.34 16.48
N ARG A 158 -5.40 6.55 16.56
CA ARG A 158 -4.36 5.52 16.40
C ARG A 158 -4.63 4.24 17.19
N ASP A 159 -4.92 4.34 18.48
CA ASP A 159 -5.13 3.17 19.34
C ASP A 159 -6.32 2.32 18.88
N GLN A 160 -7.40 2.96 18.42
CA GLN A 160 -8.56 2.26 17.88
C GLN A 160 -8.24 1.61 16.54
N ALA A 161 -7.53 2.32 15.65
CA ALA A 161 -7.11 1.79 14.36
C ALA A 161 -6.20 0.56 14.51
N VAL A 162 -5.22 0.62 15.43
CA VAL A 162 -4.32 -0.49 15.76
C VAL A 162 -5.10 -1.68 16.35
N LYS A 163 -6.05 -1.42 17.26
CA LYS A 163 -6.89 -2.48 17.83
C LYS A 163 -7.72 -3.18 16.75
N MET A 164 -8.31 -2.42 15.83
CA MET A 164 -9.07 -2.98 14.71
C MET A 164 -8.18 -3.79 13.77
N ALA A 165 -6.99 -3.28 13.45
CA ALA A 165 -6.01 -3.99 12.62
C ALA A 165 -5.58 -5.31 13.27
N GLY A 166 -5.43 -5.34 14.60
CA GLY A 166 -5.18 -6.56 15.37
C GLY A 166 -6.18 -7.69 15.04
N GLY A 167 -7.47 -7.37 14.92
CA GLY A 167 -8.51 -8.33 14.54
C GLY A 167 -8.43 -8.83 13.08
N MET A 168 -7.69 -8.13 12.22
CA MET A 168 -7.52 -8.47 10.80
C MET A 168 -6.18 -9.18 10.50
N THR A 169 -5.32 -9.35 11.51
CA THR A 169 -4.03 -10.07 11.37
C THR A 169 -4.19 -11.55 11.01
N VAL A 170 -5.41 -12.09 11.18
CA VAL A 170 -5.79 -13.47 10.84
C VAL A 170 -6.81 -13.54 9.70
N ASP A 171 -7.01 -12.46 8.95
CA ASP A 171 -7.93 -12.44 7.80
C ASP A 171 -7.59 -13.56 6.80
N PRO A 172 -8.58 -14.20 6.14
CA PRO A 172 -8.28 -15.21 5.11
C PRO A 172 -7.38 -14.70 3.98
N SER A 173 -7.51 -13.43 3.62
CA SER A 173 -6.70 -12.80 2.57
C SER A 173 -5.29 -12.46 3.06
N PRO A 174 -4.23 -12.95 2.40
CA PRO A 174 -2.87 -12.57 2.75
C PRO A 174 -2.61 -11.06 2.57
N TYR A 175 -3.26 -10.40 1.60
CA TYR A 175 -3.06 -8.96 1.36
C TYR A 175 -3.63 -8.13 2.51
N VAL A 176 -4.80 -8.53 3.04
CA VAL A 176 -5.40 -7.91 4.24
C VAL A 176 -4.48 -8.12 5.44
N ARG A 177 -4.00 -9.36 5.65
CA ARG A 177 -3.06 -9.65 6.74
C ARG A 177 -1.78 -8.84 6.66
N CYS A 178 -1.20 -8.63 5.47
CA CYS A 178 0.02 -7.83 5.32
C CYS A 178 -0.18 -6.41 5.87
N MET A 179 -1.24 -5.71 5.43
CA MET A 179 -1.54 -4.35 5.88
C MET A 179 -1.88 -4.28 7.38
N ALA A 180 -2.64 -5.27 7.86
CA ALA A 180 -3.01 -5.37 9.27
C ALA A 180 -1.79 -5.60 10.18
N CYS A 181 -0.94 -6.56 9.81
CA CYS A 181 0.30 -6.85 10.52
C CYS A 181 1.27 -5.67 10.45
N GLU A 182 1.39 -4.97 9.32
CA GLU A 182 2.21 -3.75 9.23
C GLU A 182 1.74 -2.69 10.23
N THR A 183 0.43 -2.46 10.30
CA THR A 183 -0.17 -1.50 11.24
C THR A 183 0.18 -1.86 12.68
N VAL A 184 -0.02 -3.12 13.05
CA VAL A 184 0.25 -3.62 14.41
C VAL A 184 1.75 -3.59 14.73
N ALA A 185 2.60 -3.96 13.79
CA ALA A 185 4.05 -3.98 14.00
C ALA A 185 4.67 -2.58 14.13
N ARG A 186 4.13 -1.58 13.41
CA ARG A 186 4.63 -0.20 13.44
C ARG A 186 4.08 0.60 14.62
N TYR A 187 2.83 0.36 15.03
CA TYR A 187 2.11 1.23 15.96
C TYR A 187 1.51 0.52 17.19
N GLY A 188 1.60 -0.81 17.26
CA GLY A 188 1.13 -1.61 18.39
C GLY A 188 2.14 -1.75 19.52
N ARG A 189 1.77 -2.55 20.53
CA ARG A 189 2.62 -2.85 21.69
C ARG A 189 3.65 -3.92 21.32
N SER A 190 4.72 -4.04 22.11
CA SER A 190 5.84 -4.95 21.81
C SER A 190 5.42 -6.42 21.61
N MET A 191 4.45 -6.92 22.36
CA MET A 191 3.93 -8.29 22.18
C MET A 191 3.21 -8.46 20.84
N ASP A 192 2.36 -7.50 20.49
CA ASP A 192 1.60 -7.53 19.24
C ASP A 192 2.52 -7.35 18.04
N ARG A 193 3.56 -6.49 18.17
CA ARG A 193 4.60 -6.33 17.16
C ARG A 193 5.28 -7.65 16.84
N LYS A 194 5.71 -8.40 17.85
CA LYS A 194 6.37 -9.69 17.64
C LYS A 194 5.50 -10.62 16.80
N LEU A 195 4.24 -10.81 17.19
CA LEU A 195 3.30 -11.67 16.47
C LEU A 195 3.05 -11.20 15.03
N ALA A 196 2.96 -9.88 14.83
CA ALA A 196 2.77 -9.30 13.51
C ALA A 196 4.00 -9.49 12.61
N ILE A 197 5.22 -9.30 13.14
CA ILE A 197 6.47 -9.59 12.42
C ILE A 197 6.57 -11.07 12.07
N ASP A 198 6.29 -11.98 13.01
CA ASP A 198 6.31 -13.43 12.77
C ASP A 198 5.34 -13.82 11.64
N SER A 199 4.15 -13.21 11.60
CA SER A 199 3.17 -13.41 10.52
C SER A 199 3.67 -12.91 9.16
N LEU A 200 4.28 -11.72 9.10
CA LEU A 200 4.87 -11.16 7.88
C LEU A 200 6.03 -12.02 7.38
N LEU A 201 6.90 -12.51 8.27
CA LEU A 201 8.00 -13.41 7.93
C LEU A 201 7.46 -14.73 7.35
N ASN A 202 6.43 -15.30 7.94
CA ASN A 202 5.80 -16.52 7.43
C ASN A 202 5.17 -16.32 6.03
N MET A 203 4.49 -15.19 5.79
CA MET A 203 3.94 -14.86 4.46
C MET A 203 5.01 -14.48 3.43
N SER A 204 6.21 -14.14 3.87
CA SER A 204 7.37 -13.84 3.02
C SER A 204 8.01 -15.10 2.43
N ASP A 205 7.55 -16.30 2.78
CA ASP A 205 8.00 -17.54 2.16
C ASP A 205 7.14 -17.88 0.93
N PRO A 206 7.70 -17.82 -0.31
CA PRO A 206 6.96 -18.17 -1.52
C PRO A 206 6.66 -19.67 -1.65
N ARG A 207 7.21 -20.53 -0.79
CA ARG A 207 6.84 -21.96 -0.70
C ARG A 207 5.51 -22.17 0.04
N ILE A 208 5.17 -21.21 0.92
CA ILE A 208 3.91 -21.20 1.69
C ILE A 208 2.84 -20.41 0.92
N THR A 209 3.25 -19.35 0.23
CA THR A 209 2.36 -18.44 -0.48
C THR A 209 2.64 -18.42 -1.99
N ASN A 210 2.61 -17.24 -2.61
CA ASN A 210 2.99 -17.02 -3.99
C ASN A 210 3.83 -15.74 -4.08
N THR A 211 4.47 -15.49 -5.22
CA THR A 211 5.38 -14.34 -5.40
C THR A 211 4.74 -12.99 -5.07
N PHE A 212 3.47 -12.76 -5.43
CA PHE A 212 2.81 -11.48 -5.18
C PHE A 212 2.55 -11.26 -3.69
N VAL A 213 2.11 -12.32 -2.99
CA VAL A 213 1.95 -12.29 -1.54
C VAL A 213 3.29 -12.12 -0.84
N THR A 214 4.33 -12.83 -1.28
CA THR A 214 5.69 -12.68 -0.74
C THR A 214 6.19 -11.24 -0.90
N VAL A 215 6.00 -10.64 -2.08
CA VAL A 215 6.39 -9.24 -2.31
C VAL A 215 5.57 -8.28 -1.44
N ALA A 216 4.26 -8.51 -1.27
CA ALA A 216 3.43 -7.71 -0.37
C ALA A 216 3.93 -7.81 1.09
N ALA A 217 4.18 -9.03 1.58
CA ALA A 217 4.65 -9.28 2.94
C ALA A 217 6.04 -8.67 3.20
N LEU A 218 6.98 -8.83 2.26
CA LEU A 218 8.32 -8.23 2.35
C LEU A 218 8.28 -6.70 2.30
N ASN A 219 7.39 -6.10 1.48
CA ASN A 219 7.22 -4.65 1.49
C ASN A 219 6.69 -4.15 2.83
N SER A 220 5.67 -4.80 3.39
CA SER A 220 5.16 -4.46 4.72
C SER A 220 6.22 -4.65 5.80
N LEU A 221 6.99 -5.74 5.73
CA LEU A 221 8.11 -6.01 6.63
C LEU A 221 9.18 -4.91 6.55
N ASP A 222 9.58 -4.46 5.35
CA ASP A 222 10.55 -3.35 5.17
C ASP A 222 10.08 -2.04 5.81
N TRP A 223 8.76 -1.78 5.80
CA TRP A 223 8.16 -0.63 6.50
C TRP A 223 8.12 -0.77 8.01
N CYS A 224 8.13 -1.99 8.55
CA CYS A 224 8.20 -2.24 9.98
C CYS A 224 9.59 -1.99 10.59
N ASP A 225 10.61 -1.82 9.75
CA ASP A 225 12.03 -1.63 10.13
C ASP A 225 12.48 -2.70 11.16
N PRO A 226 12.45 -3.99 10.79
CA PRO A 226 12.72 -5.08 11.71
C PRO A 226 14.21 -5.14 12.07
N THR A 227 14.48 -5.50 13.32
CA THR A 227 15.85 -5.77 13.78
C THR A 227 16.35 -7.11 13.27
N ALA A 228 17.68 -7.31 13.22
CA ALA A 228 18.27 -8.61 12.90
C ALA A 228 17.78 -9.74 13.84
N ALA A 229 17.51 -9.42 15.11
CA ALA A 229 16.97 -10.38 16.07
C ALA A 229 15.52 -10.78 15.78
N GLU A 230 14.70 -9.86 15.28
CA GLU A 230 13.33 -10.12 14.84
C GLU A 230 13.30 -10.97 13.57
N ILE A 231 14.23 -10.73 12.63
CA ILE A 231 14.34 -11.51 11.39
C ILE A 231 14.86 -12.94 11.66
N GLY A 232 15.90 -13.05 12.49
CA GLY A 232 16.59 -14.32 12.74
C GLY A 232 17.12 -14.95 11.45
N SER A 233 16.79 -16.23 11.23
CA SER A 233 17.13 -16.97 10.00
C SER A 233 15.95 -17.12 9.03
N SER A 234 14.80 -16.49 9.30
CA SER A 234 13.55 -16.74 8.57
C SER A 234 13.61 -16.39 7.09
N LEU A 235 14.47 -15.43 6.71
CA LEU A 235 14.65 -14.98 5.33
C LEU A 235 15.77 -15.74 4.59
N GLN A 236 16.54 -16.58 5.29
CA GLN A 236 17.67 -17.29 4.70
C GLN A 236 17.19 -18.44 3.81
N GLY A 237 17.78 -18.55 2.61
CA GLY A 237 17.51 -19.65 1.69
C GLY A 237 16.12 -19.62 1.06
N LEU A 238 15.38 -18.51 1.18
CA LEU A 238 14.15 -18.30 0.43
C LEU A 238 14.47 -18.33 -1.08
N PRO A 239 13.66 -19.03 -1.90
CA PRO A 239 13.93 -19.14 -3.32
C PRO A 239 13.76 -17.76 -3.97
N ALA A 240 14.77 -17.37 -4.74
CA ALA A 240 14.78 -16.12 -5.48
C ALA A 240 13.71 -16.07 -6.59
N ASN A 241 13.35 -17.23 -7.15
CA ASN A 241 12.50 -17.36 -8.32
C ASN A 241 11.35 -18.34 -8.05
N VAL A 242 10.18 -18.02 -8.58
CA VAL A 242 9.04 -18.96 -8.66
C VAL A 242 8.83 -19.31 -10.14
N PRO A 243 9.04 -20.59 -10.55
CA PRO A 243 9.17 -20.96 -11.97
C PRO A 243 7.99 -20.63 -12.89
N THR A 244 6.80 -20.38 -12.33
CA THR A 244 5.55 -20.20 -13.07
C THR A 244 5.28 -18.76 -13.51
N LEU A 245 6.08 -17.78 -13.04
CA LEU A 245 5.88 -16.37 -13.36
C LEU A 245 6.88 -15.86 -14.40
N SER A 246 6.51 -14.75 -15.05
CA SER A 246 7.41 -14.07 -16.00
C SER A 246 8.73 -13.70 -15.32
N LYS A 247 9.84 -13.87 -16.06
CA LYS A 247 11.20 -13.50 -15.62
C LYS A 247 11.34 -12.08 -15.10
N ARG A 248 10.40 -11.18 -15.43
CA ARG A 248 10.36 -9.81 -14.89
C ARG A 248 10.25 -9.78 -13.36
N TYR A 249 9.63 -10.79 -12.74
CA TYR A 249 9.41 -10.84 -11.29
C TYR A 249 10.59 -11.46 -10.53
N ASP A 250 11.49 -12.17 -11.20
CA ASP A 250 12.66 -12.87 -10.62
C ASP A 250 13.56 -11.93 -9.81
N THR A 251 13.55 -10.64 -10.11
CA THR A 251 14.42 -9.67 -9.42
C THR A 251 13.79 -9.02 -8.19
N LEU A 252 12.47 -9.16 -7.96
CA LEU A 252 11.78 -8.44 -6.88
C LEU A 252 12.16 -8.97 -5.50
N ILE A 253 12.01 -10.28 -5.29
CA ILE A 253 12.27 -10.93 -4.00
C ILE A 253 13.74 -10.76 -3.59
N PRO A 254 14.75 -11.09 -4.43
CA PRO A 254 16.16 -10.97 -4.02
C PRO A 254 16.56 -9.54 -3.63
N LYS A 255 16.04 -8.54 -4.32
CA LYS A 255 16.34 -7.13 -4.03
C LYS A 255 15.69 -6.67 -2.72
N LEU A 256 14.46 -7.10 -2.46
CA LEU A 256 13.77 -6.82 -1.21
C LEU A 256 14.49 -7.47 -0.02
N LEU A 257 14.86 -8.75 -0.13
CA LEU A 257 15.62 -9.45 0.90
C LEU A 257 16.93 -8.71 1.22
N LYS A 258 17.73 -8.42 0.19
CA LYS A 258 18.98 -7.67 0.34
C LYS A 258 18.77 -6.31 1.03
N ARG A 259 17.70 -5.59 0.68
CA ARG A 259 17.37 -4.30 1.28
C ARG A 259 17.04 -4.45 2.77
N ILE A 260 16.15 -5.37 3.12
CA ILE A 260 15.72 -5.59 4.51
C ILE A 260 16.91 -6.02 5.37
N GLU A 261 17.69 -6.99 4.89
CA GLU A 261 18.90 -7.45 5.59
C GLU A 261 19.93 -6.33 5.78
N SER A 262 20.10 -5.44 4.80
CA SER A 262 21.05 -4.32 4.91
C SER A 262 20.62 -3.24 5.89
N ARG A 263 19.31 -3.07 6.12
CA ARG A 263 18.77 -2.09 7.07
C ARG A 263 18.72 -2.62 8.50
N ALA A 264 18.66 -3.95 8.66
CA ALA A 264 18.61 -4.61 9.96
C ALA A 264 20.00 -4.75 10.64
N GLN A 265 21.08 -4.43 9.94
CA GLN A 265 22.48 -4.40 10.42
C GLN A 265 22.81 -3.08 11.11
#